data_AF-A0A435ZDZ5-F1
#
_entry.id   AF-A0A435ZDZ5-F1
#
_cell.length_a   1.000
_cell.length_b   1.000
_cell.length_c   1.000
_cell.angle_alpha   90.00
_cell.angle_beta   90.00
_cell.angle_gamma   90.00
#
_symmetry.space_group_name_H-M   'P 1'
#
loop_
_entity.id
_entity.type
_entity.pdbx_description
1 polymer ?
#
loop_
_entity_poly.entity_id
_entity_poly.type
_entity_poly.pdbx_seq_one_letter_code
_entity_poly.pdbx_strand_id
1 'polypeptide(L)'
;MQEHDMSWVRTEMVLAQPAPASVTGLGAWVRKNLIASTGDTILTIVGIALVAMILPQIINWAFINAVWTGPDRTVCATVAQGGIQPDGWTGACWAFVNAKFGQFMLGRYPIEERWRPILVAILFVALLVPMLMPKVPRKGLNAVLLFFVLPIVAFVLLVGGMFGLPHVETSLWGGLLVTLSLSFVGIAVSLPLGIVLALGRRSKMPIIKTLCVVFIETVRGIPLITV
;
A
#
# COMPACT_ATOMS: atom_id res chain seq x y z
N MET A 1 -6.39 -27.79 67.14
CA MET A 1 -5.25 -28.57 66.60
C MET A 1 -5.11 -28.17 65.14
N GLN A 2 -4.18 -27.24 64.86
CA GLN A 2 -3.75 -26.97 63.49
C GLN A 2 -2.67 -28.00 63.18
N GLU A 3 -3.01 -29.01 62.38
CA GLU A 3 -2.00 -29.89 61.81
C GLU A 3 -1.19 -29.06 60.81
N HIS A 4 0.05 -28.78 61.18
CA HIS A 4 1.03 -28.26 60.24
C HIS A 4 1.36 -29.39 59.27
N ASP A 5 0.76 -29.35 58.08
CA ASP A 5 1.18 -30.18 56.97
C ASP A 5 2.62 -29.81 56.60
N MET A 6 3.56 -30.68 56.98
CA MET A 6 5.00 -30.54 56.74
C MET A 6 5.38 -30.92 55.30
N SER A 7 4.39 -31.21 54.45
CA SER A 7 4.57 -31.44 53.02
C SER A 7 4.85 -30.11 52.30
N TRP A 8 6.07 -29.95 51.80
CA TRP A 8 6.45 -28.82 50.93
C TRP A 8 5.80 -28.88 49.54
N VAL A 9 4.96 -29.89 49.26
CA VAL A 9 4.34 -30.13 47.96
C VAL A 9 2.83 -29.95 48.07
N ARG A 10 2.30 -29.00 47.29
CA ARG A 10 0.86 -28.73 47.21
C ARG A 10 0.11 -29.88 46.54
N THR A 11 -1.00 -30.29 47.14
CA THR A 11 -1.89 -31.36 46.67
C THR A 11 -3.06 -30.87 45.81
N GLU A 12 -3.35 -29.56 45.86
CA GLU A 12 -4.43 -28.93 45.10
C GLU A 12 -3.89 -27.92 44.08
N MET A 13 -4.58 -27.82 42.92
CA MET A 13 -4.22 -26.82 41.91
C MET A 13 -4.60 -25.42 42.36
N VAL A 14 -3.68 -24.48 42.14
CA VAL A 14 -3.87 -23.06 42.47
C VAL A 14 -4.95 -22.45 41.58
N LEU A 15 -5.84 -21.65 42.19
CA LEU A 15 -6.85 -20.89 41.47
C LEU A 15 -6.20 -19.95 40.45
N ALA A 16 -6.79 -19.86 39.25
CA ALA A 16 -6.31 -18.97 38.20
C ALA A 16 -6.33 -17.50 38.69
N GLN A 17 -5.15 -16.91 38.78
CA GLN A 17 -4.99 -15.48 39.06
C GLN A 17 -4.96 -14.69 37.76
N PRO A 18 -5.44 -13.43 37.75
CA PRO A 18 -5.27 -12.56 36.60
C PRO A 18 -3.79 -12.41 36.26
N ALA A 19 -3.50 -12.33 34.95
CA ALA A 19 -2.13 -12.15 34.50
C ALA A 19 -1.50 -10.91 35.15
N PRO A 20 -0.22 -10.96 35.55
CA PRO A 20 0.45 -9.83 36.17
C PRO A 20 0.33 -8.56 35.31
N ALA A 21 0.12 -7.41 35.96
CA ALA A 21 0.07 -6.12 35.28
C ALA A 21 1.37 -5.76 34.55
N SER A 22 2.47 -6.46 34.83
CA SER A 22 3.75 -6.34 34.12
C SER A 22 3.76 -7.05 32.76
N VAL A 23 2.82 -7.95 32.50
CA VAL A 23 2.72 -8.76 31.28
C VAL A 23 1.56 -8.30 30.39
N THR A 24 0.59 -7.57 30.96
CA THR A 24 -0.62 -7.12 30.28
C THR A 24 -0.71 -5.59 30.22
N GLY A 25 -1.34 -5.05 29.17
CA GLY A 25 -1.59 -3.63 29.02
C GLY A 25 -0.53 -2.84 28.23
N LEU A 26 -0.78 -1.55 28.04
CA LEU A 26 0.02 -0.64 27.22
C LEU A 26 1.46 -0.48 27.74
N GLY A 27 1.66 -0.41 29.07
CA GLY A 27 3.00 -0.27 29.65
C GLY A 27 3.87 -1.50 29.44
N ALA A 28 3.31 -2.70 29.57
CA ALA A 28 3.98 -3.95 29.24
C ALA A 28 4.34 -4.03 27.76
N TRP A 29 3.46 -3.54 26.87
CA TRP A 29 3.72 -3.44 25.43
C TRP A 29 4.87 -2.48 25.11
N VAL A 30 4.91 -1.29 25.72
CA VAL A 30 6.00 -0.32 25.52
C VAL A 30 7.34 -0.91 25.97
N ARG A 31 7.40 -1.50 27.16
CA ARG A 31 8.64 -2.13 27.64
C ARG A 31 9.08 -3.28 26.74
N LYS A 32 8.14 -4.09 26.24
CA LYS A 32 8.45 -5.24 25.39
C LYS A 32 8.85 -4.87 23.96
N ASN A 33 8.34 -3.77 23.39
CA ASN A 33 8.54 -3.44 21.98
C ASN A 33 9.45 -2.22 21.74
N LEU A 34 9.51 -1.28 22.67
CA LEU A 34 10.25 -0.01 22.51
C LEU A 34 11.47 0.08 23.42
N ILE A 35 11.46 -0.59 24.58
CA ILE A 35 12.49 -0.45 25.62
C ILE A 35 12.98 -1.84 26.09
N ALA A 36 13.02 -2.82 25.18
CA ALA A 36 13.34 -4.20 25.51
C ALA A 36 14.84 -4.41 25.79
N SER A 37 15.69 -3.68 25.06
CA SER A 37 17.14 -3.65 25.22
C SER A 37 17.68 -2.21 25.22
N THR A 38 18.94 -2.02 25.62
CA THR A 38 19.61 -0.72 25.54
C THR A 38 19.65 -0.19 24.10
N GLY A 39 19.85 -1.07 23.12
CA GLY A 39 19.82 -0.72 21.70
C GLY A 39 18.43 -0.25 21.25
N ASP A 40 17.38 -0.98 21.62
CA ASP A 40 16.00 -0.60 21.29
C ASP A 40 15.59 0.71 21.94
N THR A 41 16.06 0.94 23.16
CA THR A 41 15.83 2.19 23.89
C THR A 41 16.48 3.38 23.18
N ILE A 42 17.75 3.24 22.75
CA ILE A 42 18.45 4.26 21.98
C ILE A 42 17.74 4.51 20.65
N LEU A 43 17.39 3.46 19.91
CA LEU A 43 16.72 3.58 18.62
C LEU A 43 15.34 4.24 18.76
N THR A 44 14.61 3.91 19.82
CA THR A 44 13.32 4.53 20.14
C THR A 44 13.48 6.01 20.45
N ILE A 45 14.46 6.39 21.28
CA ILE A 45 14.72 7.80 21.60
C ILE A 45 15.10 8.58 20.33
N VAL A 46 15.99 8.04 19.51
CA VAL A 46 16.38 8.66 18.23
C VAL A 46 15.18 8.76 17.30
N GLY A 47 14.37 7.71 17.17
CA GLY A 47 13.16 7.72 16.36
C GLY A 47 12.15 8.78 16.81
N ILE A 48 11.91 8.89 18.12
CA ILE A 48 11.05 9.93 18.69
C ILE A 48 11.64 11.33 18.42
N ALA A 49 12.94 11.52 18.59
CA ALA A 49 13.60 12.79 18.32
C ALA A 49 13.46 13.20 16.84
N LEU A 50 13.67 12.26 15.91
CA LEU A 50 13.49 12.51 14.47
C LEU A 50 12.03 12.88 14.14
N VAL A 51 11.06 12.15 14.71
CA VAL A 51 9.64 12.48 14.52
C VAL A 51 9.33 13.86 15.08
N ALA A 52 9.83 14.19 16.28
CA ALA A 52 9.62 15.49 16.90
C ALA A 52 10.27 16.64 16.11
N MET A 53 11.37 16.40 15.38
CA MET A 53 12.01 17.42 14.53
C MET A 53 11.32 17.56 13.16
N ILE A 54 10.92 16.46 12.53
CA ILE A 54 10.42 16.44 11.15
C ILE A 54 8.91 16.70 11.09
N LEU A 55 8.13 16.06 11.97
CA LEU A 55 6.68 16.07 11.90
C LEU A 55 6.10 17.50 12.02
N PRO A 56 6.56 18.37 12.93
CA PRO A 56 6.07 19.74 13.00
C PRO A 56 6.37 20.53 11.74
N GLN A 57 7.53 20.32 11.10
CA GLN A 57 7.88 21.00 9.85
C GLN A 57 6.96 20.57 8.70
N ILE A 58 6.67 19.27 8.59
CA ILE A 58 5.72 18.75 7.60
C ILE A 58 4.32 19.32 7.85
N ILE A 59 3.85 19.34 9.10
CA ILE A 59 2.51 19.85 9.43
C ILE A 59 2.43 21.36 9.12
N ASN A 60 3.45 22.12 9.50
CA ASN A 60 3.51 23.54 9.20
C ASN A 60 3.47 23.80 7.69
N TRP A 61 4.27 23.08 6.91
CA TRP A 61 4.32 23.23 5.46
C TRP A 61 3.03 22.76 4.76
N ALA A 62 2.51 21.58 5.15
CA ALA A 62 1.39 20.93 4.46
C ALA A 62 0.02 21.53 4.82
N PHE A 63 -0.15 22.06 6.03
CA PHE A 63 -1.47 22.49 6.51
C PHE A 63 -1.52 23.95 6.97
N ILE A 64 -0.54 24.39 7.76
CA ILE A 64 -0.59 25.71 8.43
C ILE A 64 -0.24 26.84 7.46
N ASN A 65 0.92 26.74 6.81
CA ASN A 65 1.40 27.70 5.83
C ASN A 65 0.88 27.42 4.42
N ALA A 66 0.01 26.43 4.22
CA ALA A 66 -0.40 25.99 2.89
C ALA A 66 -1.47 26.88 2.24
N VAL A 67 -1.47 26.94 0.90
CA VAL A 67 -2.47 27.67 0.11
C VAL A 67 -3.51 26.69 -0.43
N TRP A 68 -4.72 26.78 0.12
CA TRP A 68 -5.81 25.83 -0.15
C TRP A 68 -6.56 26.09 -1.46
N THR A 69 -6.77 27.36 -1.79
CA THR A 69 -7.53 27.78 -2.99
C THR A 69 -6.84 28.96 -3.65
N GLY A 70 -7.04 29.11 -4.95
CA GLY A 70 -6.50 30.23 -5.72
C GLY A 70 -6.78 30.08 -7.21
N PRO A 71 -6.83 31.20 -7.96
CA PRO A 71 -7.15 31.18 -9.39
C PRO A 71 -6.01 30.63 -10.26
N ASP A 72 -4.75 30.81 -9.87
CA ASP A 72 -3.59 30.44 -10.66
C ASP A 72 -2.34 30.21 -9.80
N ARG A 73 -1.20 29.89 -10.43
CA ARG A 73 0.05 29.51 -9.73
C ARG A 73 0.68 30.64 -8.90
N THR A 74 0.35 31.90 -9.17
CA THR A 74 0.96 33.07 -8.48
C THR A 74 0.67 33.06 -6.98
N VAL A 75 -0.47 32.48 -6.57
CA VAL A 75 -0.87 32.35 -5.15
C VAL A 75 0.08 31.50 -4.31
N CYS A 76 0.89 30.66 -4.95
CA CYS A 76 1.82 29.76 -4.30
C CYS A 76 3.30 30.08 -4.61
N ALA A 77 3.56 31.14 -5.37
CA ALA A 77 4.90 31.57 -5.73
C ALA A 77 5.28 32.80 -4.90
N THR A 78 6.56 32.92 -4.52
CA THR A 78 7.06 34.11 -3.83
C THR A 78 7.15 35.30 -4.78
N VAL A 79 7.28 36.52 -4.26
CA VAL A 79 7.49 37.73 -5.06
C VAL A 79 8.71 37.58 -5.98
N ALA A 80 9.81 37.01 -5.48
CA ALA A 80 10.99 36.69 -6.31
C ALA A 80 10.71 35.69 -7.45
N GLN A 81 9.70 34.82 -7.31
CA GLN A 81 9.27 33.84 -8.33
C GLN A 81 8.13 34.38 -9.23
N GLY A 82 7.74 35.64 -9.06
CA GLY A 82 6.65 36.28 -9.81
C GLY A 82 5.26 35.98 -9.25
N GLY A 83 5.14 35.71 -7.95
CA GLY A 83 3.87 35.50 -7.26
C GLY A 83 3.58 36.54 -6.17
N ILE A 84 2.67 36.20 -5.25
CA ILE A 84 2.18 37.11 -4.20
C ILE A 84 2.71 36.78 -2.80
N GLN A 85 3.36 35.64 -2.60
CA GLN A 85 3.83 35.22 -1.28
C GLN A 85 5.11 35.96 -0.88
N PRO A 86 5.33 36.26 0.41
CA PRO A 86 6.54 36.94 0.86
C PRO A 86 7.79 36.09 0.60
N ASP A 87 8.93 36.74 0.42
CA ASP A 87 10.20 36.05 0.25
C ASP A 87 10.54 35.22 1.50
N GLY A 88 10.96 33.97 1.29
CA GLY A 88 11.18 32.99 2.36
C GLY A 88 9.93 32.19 2.75
N TRP A 89 8.77 32.46 2.15
CA TRP A 89 7.58 31.62 2.34
C TRP A 89 7.80 30.22 1.77
N THR A 90 7.45 29.21 2.57
CA THR A 90 7.48 27.81 2.16
C THR A 90 6.20 27.12 2.64
N GLY A 91 5.37 26.70 1.69
CA GLY A 91 4.10 26.04 1.98
C GLY A 91 3.63 25.18 0.81
N ALA A 92 2.76 24.22 1.11
CA ALA A 92 2.15 23.38 0.08
C ALA A 92 1.13 24.18 -0.73
N CYS A 93 1.10 23.93 -2.04
CA CYS A 93 0.14 24.55 -2.96
C CYS A 93 -1.01 23.59 -3.28
N TRP A 94 -2.00 23.49 -2.39
CA TRP A 94 -3.18 22.66 -2.62
C TRP A 94 -4.07 23.19 -3.74
N ALA A 95 -4.05 24.50 -4.01
CA ALA A 95 -4.72 25.09 -5.16
C ALA A 95 -4.28 24.43 -6.49
N PHE A 96 -2.97 24.24 -6.67
CA PHE A 96 -2.42 23.54 -7.83
C PHE A 96 -2.77 22.05 -7.83
N VAL A 97 -2.65 21.39 -6.67
CA VAL A 97 -2.97 19.96 -6.54
C VAL A 97 -4.43 19.70 -6.92
N ASN A 98 -5.37 20.52 -6.44
CA ASN A 98 -6.78 20.42 -6.78
C ASN A 98 -7.01 20.68 -8.28
N ALA A 99 -6.40 21.72 -8.85
CA ALA A 99 -6.53 22.04 -10.27
C ALA A 99 -5.98 20.93 -11.20
N LYS A 100 -4.96 20.18 -10.75
CA LYS A 100 -4.32 19.09 -11.51
C LYS A 100 -4.65 17.70 -10.99
N PHE A 101 -5.59 17.56 -10.06
CA PHE A 101 -5.94 16.29 -9.44
C PHE A 101 -6.35 15.23 -10.47
N GLY A 102 -7.17 15.61 -11.46
CA GLY A 102 -7.55 14.72 -12.55
C GLY A 102 -6.36 14.19 -13.36
N GLN A 103 -5.30 14.99 -13.52
CA GLN A 103 -4.08 14.57 -14.21
C GLN A 103 -3.21 13.63 -13.34
N PHE A 104 -3.18 13.82 -12.02
CA PHE A 104 -2.52 12.87 -11.12
C PHE A 104 -3.24 11.54 -11.02
N MET A 105 -4.58 11.53 -11.13
CA MET A 105 -5.38 10.32 -11.05
C MET A 105 -5.44 9.56 -12.38
N LEU A 106 -5.64 10.28 -13.49
CA LEU A 106 -5.97 9.70 -14.80
C LEU A 106 -4.97 10.04 -15.91
N GLY A 107 -3.93 10.83 -15.63
CA GLY A 107 -2.97 11.26 -16.64
C GLY A 107 -3.57 12.22 -17.66
N ARG A 108 -3.25 12.02 -18.94
CA ARG A 108 -3.75 12.84 -20.07
C ARG A 108 -4.99 12.23 -20.73
N TYR A 109 -5.68 11.33 -20.04
CA TYR A 109 -6.89 10.69 -20.55
C TYR A 109 -7.95 11.76 -20.91
N PRO A 110 -8.55 11.71 -22.13
CA PRO A 110 -9.53 12.69 -22.59
C PRO A 110 -10.68 12.88 -21.59
N ILE A 111 -11.06 14.14 -21.34
CA ILE A 111 -12.01 14.51 -20.27
C ILE A 111 -13.35 13.78 -20.45
N GLU A 112 -13.88 13.77 -21.67
CA GLU A 112 -15.16 13.13 -21.99
C GLU A 112 -15.15 11.62 -21.77
N GLU A 113 -13.97 10.98 -21.78
CA GLU A 113 -13.83 9.53 -21.65
C GLU A 113 -13.33 9.09 -20.27
N ARG A 114 -13.15 10.03 -19.33
CA ARG A 114 -12.69 9.74 -17.96
C ARG A 114 -13.64 8.84 -17.18
N TRP A 115 -14.90 8.71 -17.60
CA TRP A 115 -15.84 7.79 -16.98
C TRP A 115 -15.38 6.33 -17.11
N ARG A 116 -14.61 5.95 -18.15
CA ARG A 116 -14.19 4.54 -18.35
C ARG A 116 -13.17 4.10 -17.31
N PRO A 117 -12.06 4.83 -17.09
CA PRO A 117 -11.16 4.49 -16.00
C PRO A 117 -11.80 4.57 -14.61
N ILE A 118 -12.69 5.55 -14.39
CA ILE A 118 -13.41 5.67 -13.13
C ILE A 118 -14.30 4.43 -12.91
N LEU A 119 -15.00 3.96 -13.94
CA LEU A 119 -15.81 2.76 -13.88
C LEU A 119 -14.95 1.51 -13.61
N VAL A 120 -13.79 1.38 -14.25
CA VAL A 120 -12.84 0.30 -13.95
C VAL A 120 -12.37 0.35 -12.49
N ALA A 121 -12.05 1.54 -11.97
CA ALA A 121 -11.64 1.71 -10.57
C ALA A 121 -12.77 1.35 -9.60
N ILE A 122 -14.02 1.74 -9.89
CA ILE A 122 -15.19 1.37 -9.10
C ILE A 122 -15.39 -0.15 -9.10
N LEU A 123 -15.34 -0.79 -10.27
CA LEU A 123 -15.46 -2.24 -10.39
C LEU A 123 -14.32 -2.96 -9.64
N PHE A 124 -13.10 -2.44 -9.73
CA PHE A 124 -11.95 -2.95 -8.99
C PHE A 124 -12.20 -2.93 -7.48
N VAL A 125 -12.60 -1.78 -6.92
CA VAL A 125 -12.91 -1.67 -5.48
C VAL A 125 -14.10 -2.55 -5.09
N ALA A 126 -15.15 -2.59 -5.93
CA ALA A 126 -16.34 -3.39 -5.69
C ALA A 126 -16.07 -4.90 -5.67
N LEU A 127 -15.07 -5.39 -6.41
CA LEU A 127 -14.65 -6.79 -6.40
C LEU A 127 -13.57 -7.07 -5.34
N LEU A 128 -12.69 -6.11 -5.08
CA LEU A 128 -11.59 -6.23 -4.11
C LEU A 128 -12.11 -6.25 -2.66
N VAL A 129 -13.03 -5.35 -2.30
CA VAL A 129 -13.55 -5.24 -0.92
C VAL A 129 -14.21 -6.55 -0.44
N PRO A 130 -15.12 -7.19 -1.19
CA PRO A 130 -15.68 -8.48 -0.82
C PRO A 130 -14.65 -9.62 -0.82
N MET A 131 -13.57 -9.52 -1.61
CA MET A 131 -12.48 -10.50 -1.62
C MET A 131 -11.68 -10.45 -0.31
N LEU A 132 -11.43 -9.24 0.21
CA LEU A 132 -10.74 -8.99 1.48
C LEU A 132 -11.58 -9.35 2.70
N MET A 133 -12.92 -9.32 2.60
CA MET A 133 -13.81 -9.65 3.70
C MET A 133 -13.96 -11.17 3.90
N PRO A 134 -13.55 -11.72 5.06
CA PRO A 134 -13.60 -13.17 5.27
C PRO A 134 -15.00 -13.79 5.19
N LYS A 135 -16.03 -13.01 5.56
CA LYS A 135 -17.43 -13.45 5.75
C LYS A 135 -18.26 -13.57 4.47
N VAL A 136 -17.78 -13.10 3.32
CA VAL A 136 -18.55 -13.06 2.08
C VAL A 136 -18.60 -14.46 1.42
N PRO A 137 -19.79 -14.96 1.03
CA PRO A 137 -19.92 -16.25 0.34
C PRO A 137 -19.42 -16.18 -1.12
N ARG A 138 -19.13 -17.33 -1.75
CA ARG A 138 -18.73 -17.46 -3.18
C ARG A 138 -17.43 -16.76 -3.57
N LYS A 139 -16.41 -16.80 -2.70
CA LYS A 139 -15.08 -16.21 -2.98
C LYS A 139 -14.42 -16.71 -4.27
N GLY A 140 -14.66 -17.98 -4.66
CA GLY A 140 -14.14 -18.51 -5.92
C GLY A 140 -14.63 -17.73 -7.14
N LEU A 141 -15.94 -17.44 -7.20
CA LEU A 141 -16.51 -16.62 -8.27
C LEU A 141 -15.95 -15.19 -8.23
N ASN A 142 -15.87 -14.58 -7.05
CA ASN A 142 -15.32 -13.23 -6.90
C ASN A 142 -13.85 -13.17 -7.35
N ALA A 143 -13.05 -14.20 -7.04
CA ALA A 143 -11.67 -14.31 -7.49
C ALA A 143 -11.58 -14.42 -9.02
N VAL A 144 -12.45 -15.21 -9.66
CA VAL A 144 -12.50 -15.29 -11.13
C VAL A 144 -12.89 -13.95 -11.75
N LEU A 145 -13.91 -13.28 -11.19
CA LEU A 145 -14.33 -11.96 -11.65
C LEU A 145 -13.21 -10.93 -11.50
N LEU A 146 -12.51 -10.92 -10.37
CA LEU A 146 -11.45 -9.97 -10.08
C LEU A 146 -10.19 -10.25 -10.91
N PHE A 147 -9.65 -11.47 -10.92
CA PHE A 147 -8.35 -11.77 -11.53
C PHE A 147 -8.39 -12.08 -13.03
N PHE A 148 -9.54 -12.47 -13.58
CA PHE A 148 -9.65 -12.84 -14.99
C PHE A 148 -10.59 -11.93 -15.77
N VAL A 149 -11.83 -11.75 -15.28
CA VAL A 149 -12.83 -10.98 -16.04
C VAL A 149 -12.52 -9.48 -16.01
N LEU A 150 -12.17 -8.93 -14.86
CA LEU A 150 -11.91 -7.50 -14.71
C LEU A 150 -10.72 -7.02 -15.57
N PRO A 151 -9.55 -7.69 -15.66
CA PRO A 151 -8.49 -7.28 -16.57
C PRO A 151 -8.92 -7.20 -18.04
N ILE A 152 -9.74 -8.16 -18.50
CA ILE A 152 -10.24 -8.19 -19.87
C ILE A 152 -11.20 -7.02 -20.09
N VAL A 153 -12.14 -6.81 -19.17
CA VAL A 153 -13.10 -5.70 -19.21
C VAL A 153 -12.36 -4.35 -19.15
N ALA A 154 -11.37 -4.23 -18.28
CA ALA A 154 -10.54 -3.04 -18.14
C ALA A 154 -9.76 -2.75 -19.42
N PHE A 155 -9.16 -3.77 -20.06
CA PHE A 155 -8.47 -3.60 -21.33
C PHE A 155 -9.39 -3.04 -22.41
N VAL A 156 -10.57 -3.66 -22.59
CA VAL A 156 -11.56 -3.22 -23.60
C VAL A 156 -12.04 -1.80 -23.33
N LEU A 157 -12.35 -1.48 -22.06
CA LEU A 157 -12.83 -0.15 -21.68
C LEU A 157 -11.76 0.93 -21.81
N LEU A 158 -10.53 0.67 -21.36
CA LEU A 158 -9.49 1.69 -21.29
C LEU A 158 -8.89 1.99 -22.68
N VAL A 159 -8.67 0.96 -23.50
CA VAL A 159 -8.12 1.12 -24.86
C VAL A 159 -9.17 1.65 -25.82
N GLY A 160 -10.42 1.20 -25.69
CA GLY A 160 -11.48 1.54 -26.65
C GLY A 160 -11.19 1.01 -28.06
N GLY A 161 -11.88 1.55 -29.06
CA GLY A 161 -11.80 1.08 -30.46
C GLY A 161 -12.75 -0.08 -30.80
N MET A 162 -13.55 -0.52 -29.84
CA MET A 162 -14.57 -1.56 -29.98
C MET A 162 -15.93 -1.03 -29.52
N PHE A 163 -17.03 -1.57 -30.04
CA PHE A 163 -18.41 -1.21 -29.62
C PHE A 163 -18.75 0.29 -29.75
N GLY A 164 -18.14 1.00 -30.71
CA GLY A 164 -18.38 2.44 -30.93
C GLY A 164 -17.63 3.37 -29.98
N LEU A 165 -16.77 2.84 -29.10
CA LEU A 165 -15.89 3.62 -28.24
C LEU A 165 -14.72 4.20 -29.06
N PRO A 166 -14.38 5.50 -28.96
CA PRO A 166 -13.16 6.00 -29.58
C PRO A 166 -11.96 5.32 -28.92
N HIS A 167 -10.94 5.10 -29.75
CA HIS A 167 -9.68 4.55 -29.33
C HIS A 167 -8.87 5.62 -28.58
N VAL A 168 -8.35 5.27 -27.40
CA VAL A 168 -7.50 6.15 -26.60
C VAL A 168 -6.12 5.53 -26.53
N GLU A 169 -5.14 6.22 -27.12
CA GLU A 169 -3.75 5.76 -27.13
C GLU A 169 -3.21 5.57 -25.72
N THR A 170 -2.41 4.51 -25.53
CA THR A 170 -1.73 4.20 -24.26
C THR A 170 -0.73 5.28 -23.84
N SER A 171 -0.26 6.11 -24.77
CA SER A 171 0.60 7.28 -24.53
C SER A 171 -0.06 8.35 -23.65
N LEU A 172 -1.40 8.40 -23.64
CA LEU A 172 -2.19 9.35 -22.87
C LEU A 172 -2.51 8.84 -21.46
N TRP A 173 -2.28 7.54 -21.21
CA TRP A 173 -2.55 6.95 -19.92
C TRP A 173 -1.47 7.40 -18.94
N GLY A 174 -1.87 7.72 -17.71
CA GLY A 174 -0.90 8.07 -16.68
C GLY A 174 -1.53 8.18 -15.30
N GLY A 175 -0.73 8.68 -14.37
CA GLY A 175 -1.16 8.86 -13.00
C GLY A 175 -1.48 7.54 -12.28
N LEU A 176 -2.37 7.62 -11.30
CA LEU A 176 -2.77 6.48 -10.48
C LEU A 176 -3.39 5.33 -11.30
N LEU A 177 -4.11 5.65 -12.37
CA LEU A 177 -4.73 4.67 -13.28
C LEU A 177 -3.72 3.63 -13.77
N VAL A 178 -2.60 4.10 -14.35
CA VAL A 178 -1.58 3.21 -14.93
C VAL A 178 -0.89 2.42 -13.84
N THR A 179 -0.52 3.07 -12.73
CA THR A 179 0.12 2.40 -11.61
C THR A 179 -0.75 1.27 -11.05
N LEU A 180 -2.02 1.54 -10.75
CA LEU A 180 -2.93 0.52 -10.23
C LEU A 180 -3.17 -0.61 -11.24
N SER A 181 -3.35 -0.27 -12.52
CA SER A 181 -3.59 -1.25 -13.58
C SER A 181 -2.39 -2.17 -13.77
N LEU A 182 -1.18 -1.61 -13.87
CA LEU A 182 0.06 -2.39 -14.02
C LEU A 182 0.37 -3.22 -12.78
N SER A 183 0.23 -2.64 -11.58
CA SER A 183 0.42 -3.39 -10.33
C SER A 183 -0.56 -4.55 -10.22
N PHE A 184 -1.84 -4.32 -10.53
CA PHE A 184 -2.85 -5.36 -10.44
C PHE A 184 -2.63 -6.48 -11.47
N VAL A 185 -2.46 -6.15 -12.74
CA VAL A 185 -2.18 -7.14 -13.80
C VAL A 185 -0.88 -7.87 -13.51
N GLY A 186 0.16 -7.16 -13.05
CA GLY A 186 1.42 -7.73 -12.63
C GLY A 186 1.25 -8.78 -11.53
N ILE A 187 0.51 -8.48 -10.47
CA ILE A 187 0.21 -9.43 -9.39
C ILE A 187 -0.64 -10.60 -9.91
N ALA A 188 -1.68 -10.31 -10.70
CA ALA A 188 -2.60 -11.31 -11.22
C ALA A 188 -1.91 -12.35 -12.10
N VAL A 189 -0.93 -11.94 -12.90
CA VAL A 189 -0.16 -12.84 -13.80
C VAL A 189 1.03 -13.48 -13.08
N SER A 190 1.75 -12.73 -12.24
CA SER A 190 2.96 -13.22 -11.58
C SER A 190 2.67 -14.25 -10.49
N LEU A 191 1.54 -14.16 -9.80
CA LEU A 191 1.23 -15.09 -8.71
C LEU A 191 0.97 -16.52 -9.22
N PRO A 192 0.12 -16.76 -10.24
CA PRO A 192 -0.03 -18.09 -10.83
C PRO A 192 1.28 -18.61 -11.43
N LEU A 193 2.01 -17.77 -12.17
CA LEU A 193 3.29 -18.15 -12.75
C LEU A 193 4.31 -18.53 -11.67
N GLY A 194 4.37 -17.77 -10.58
CA GLY A 194 5.21 -18.04 -9.41
C GLY A 194 4.85 -19.37 -8.74
N ILE A 195 3.56 -19.72 -8.63
CA ILE A 195 3.11 -21.02 -8.12
C ILE A 195 3.58 -22.15 -9.03
N VAL A 196 3.40 -22.01 -10.35
CA VAL A 196 3.83 -23.02 -11.33
C VAL A 196 5.34 -23.24 -11.26
N LEU A 197 6.13 -22.17 -11.21
CA LEU A 197 7.59 -22.23 -11.09
C LEU A 197 8.02 -22.84 -9.74
N ALA A 198 7.33 -22.53 -8.65
CA ALA A 198 7.58 -23.11 -7.33
C ALA A 198 7.30 -24.62 -7.29
N LEU A 199 6.24 -25.07 -7.98
CA LEU A 199 5.94 -26.50 -8.16
C LEU A 199 7.00 -27.17 -9.04
N GLY A 200 7.40 -26.53 -10.14
CA GLY A 200 8.47 -27.00 -11.03
C GLY A 200 9.79 -27.21 -10.30
N ARG A 201 10.14 -26.32 -9.36
CA ARG A 201 11.31 -26.47 -8.47
C ARG A 201 11.26 -27.72 -7.58
N ARG A 202 10.07 -28.22 -7.25
CA ARG A 202 9.87 -29.46 -6.47
C ARG A 202 9.69 -30.72 -7.34
N SER A 203 9.76 -30.59 -8.67
CA SER A 203 9.61 -31.74 -9.58
C SER A 203 10.76 -32.73 -9.44
N LYS A 204 10.43 -34.03 -9.63
CA LYS A 204 11.43 -35.11 -9.68
C LYS A 204 12.17 -35.15 -11.03
N MET A 205 11.63 -34.50 -12.08
CA MET A 205 12.28 -34.43 -13.39
C MET A 205 13.43 -33.41 -13.36
N PRO A 206 14.69 -33.81 -13.57
CA PRO A 206 15.86 -32.94 -13.39
C PRO A 206 15.86 -31.76 -14.36
N ILE A 207 15.40 -31.94 -15.60
CA ILE A 207 15.34 -30.87 -16.62
C ILE A 207 14.42 -29.73 -16.16
N ILE A 208 13.18 -30.04 -15.78
CA ILE A 208 12.20 -29.04 -15.35
C ILE A 208 12.66 -28.32 -14.07
N LYS A 209 13.19 -29.09 -13.11
CA LYS A 209 13.72 -28.54 -11.87
C LYS A 209 14.84 -27.53 -12.14
N THR A 210 15.82 -27.89 -12.98
CA THR A 210 16.95 -27.02 -13.29
C THR A 210 16.49 -25.75 -14.01
N LEU A 211 15.59 -25.85 -15.00
CA LEU A 211 15.03 -24.68 -15.68
C LEU A 211 14.33 -23.71 -14.72
N CYS A 212 13.47 -24.22 -13.82
CA CYS A 212 12.79 -23.36 -12.84
C CYS A 212 13.76 -22.72 -11.84
N VAL A 213 14.77 -23.45 -11.36
CA VAL A 213 15.79 -22.90 -10.43
C VAL A 213 16.59 -21.80 -11.11
N VAL A 214 17.08 -22.02 -12.33
CA VAL A 214 17.85 -21.02 -13.08
C VAL A 214 17.01 -19.77 -13.28
N PHE A 215 15.77 -19.89 -13.77
CA PHE A 215 14.89 -18.74 -13.96
C PHE A 215 14.66 -17.95 -12.66
N ILE A 216 14.32 -18.63 -11.56
CA ILE A 216 14.04 -17.97 -10.27
C ILE A 216 15.28 -17.25 -9.74
N GLU A 217 16.45 -17.91 -9.73
CA GLU A 217 17.67 -17.31 -9.18
C GLU A 217 18.22 -16.19 -10.09
N THR A 218 18.08 -16.31 -11.42
CA THR A 218 18.43 -15.22 -12.35
C THR A 218 17.55 -13.99 -12.14
N VAL A 219 16.22 -14.14 -12.11
CA VAL A 219 15.30 -13.00 -11.89
C VAL A 219 15.53 -12.35 -10.51
N ARG A 220 15.86 -13.14 -9.48
CA ARG A 220 16.21 -12.62 -8.15
C ARG A 220 17.58 -11.96 -8.09
N GLY A 221 18.51 -12.37 -8.97
CA GLY A 221 19.88 -11.86 -9.02
C GLY A 221 20.08 -10.64 -9.91
N ILE A 222 19.14 -10.35 -10.83
CA ILE A 222 19.21 -9.20 -11.73
C ILE A 222 18.67 -7.93 -11.03
N PRO A 223 19.42 -6.82 -11.02
CA PRO A 223 18.91 -5.54 -10.52
C PRO A 223 17.71 -5.06 -11.34
N LEU A 224 16.62 -4.68 -10.67
CA LEU A 224 15.37 -4.25 -11.31
C LEU A 224 15.56 -3.10 -12.33
N ILE A 225 16.62 -2.30 -12.18
CA ILE A 225 16.95 -1.13 -13.04
C ILE A 225 17.38 -1.55 -14.45
N THR A 226 17.71 -2.83 -14.66
CA THR A 226 18.18 -3.34 -15.96
C THR A 226 17.07 -3.84 -16.88
N VAL A 227 15.80 -3.81 -16.44
CA VAL A 227 14.59 -4.22 -17.18
C VAL A 227 13.79 -2.98 -17.57
#